data_AF-A0A954LE61-F1
#
_entry.id   AF-A0A954LE61-F1
#
_cell.length_a   1.000
_cell.length_b   1.000
_cell.length_c   1.000
_cell.angle_alpha   90.00
_cell.angle_beta   90.00
_cell.angle_gamma   90.00
#
_symmetry.space_group_name_H-M   'P 1'
#
loop_
_entity.id
_entity.type
_entity.pdbx_description
1 polymer ?
#
loop_
_entity_poly.entity_id
_entity_poly.type
_entity_poly.pdbx_seq_one_letter_code
_entity_poly.pdbx_strand_id
1 'polypeptide(L)'
;MDEQQISLPSQLTALEAASRRCQQYSDRNQSIRSHLVAIEEESQVARNAAEQYCSTEWANQNAMLVQQVQTRLDQLEHDSAARSETLQDARQRQIEDAQLKRDEQIREIRSRLDSELWVLQSVLDEDNEETPVRNAERAQETYTTQNRHLTERFNALDSRIAATEEYLASCHAGMDRTLPPPAIKPGKREQARTQALESVETALSLGEEIDRLKLPCWVRGARLVGIGLLLLITITIPVTLARADIGPFLNPQYNKPDWPWFGISAAIAFFISFLVCLTLLLMSQSRLRNRFESMLQLNADAVLARSVWEARCQQEIARLTETAETWKQEIIERREARVAHLRETAASRIAAVEDQHEELIRNADQNFHSRLQQMVSAAESERHSIDSWRAAETGRLQATLQKQKEESIQQINDQLATATASL
;
A
#
# COMPACT_ATOMS: atom_id res chain seq x y z
N MET A 1 11.81 -113.23 122.92
CA MET A 1 13.09 -113.89 123.24
C MET A 1 12.91 -115.36 122.92
N ASP A 2 13.57 -115.98 121.96
CA ASP A 2 14.70 -115.53 121.15
C ASP A 2 14.76 -116.32 119.82
N GLU A 3 15.36 -115.65 118.83
CA GLU A 3 16.13 -116.23 117.72
C GLU A 3 15.39 -117.23 116.80
N GLN A 4 14.43 -116.70 116.03
CA GLN A 4 14.06 -117.33 114.76
C GLN A 4 15.11 -116.99 113.69
N GLN A 5 15.91 -118.00 113.41
CA GLN A 5 16.93 -118.08 112.37
C GLN A 5 16.44 -117.50 111.04
N ILE A 6 17.02 -116.35 110.68
CA ILE A 6 16.92 -115.72 109.37
C ILE A 6 17.59 -116.66 108.36
N SER A 7 16.80 -117.32 107.52
CA SER A 7 17.33 -118.15 106.45
C SER A 7 17.75 -117.29 105.26
N LEU A 8 19.06 -117.28 104.99
CA LEU A 8 19.72 -116.66 103.84
C LEU A 8 19.02 -116.89 102.45
N PRO A 9 18.35 -118.02 102.16
CA PRO A 9 17.73 -118.24 100.85
C PRO A 9 16.50 -117.34 100.58
N SER A 10 15.78 -116.94 101.65
CA SER A 10 14.59 -116.09 101.54
C SER A 10 14.95 -114.63 101.26
N GLN A 11 16.09 -114.16 101.75
CA GLN A 11 16.63 -112.85 101.44
C GLN A 11 17.22 -112.80 100.03
N LEU A 12 17.85 -113.88 99.55
CA LEU A 12 18.42 -113.96 98.20
C LEU A 12 17.35 -113.95 97.10
N THR A 13 16.23 -114.63 97.29
CA THR A 13 15.08 -114.59 96.37
C THR A 13 14.33 -113.27 96.41
N ALA A 14 14.22 -112.61 97.58
CA ALA A 14 13.69 -111.26 97.67
C ALA A 14 14.61 -110.22 96.99
N LEU A 15 15.94 -110.42 97.06
CA LEU A 15 16.93 -109.53 96.44
C LEU A 15 17.01 -109.74 94.92
N GLU A 16 16.86 -110.97 94.41
CA GLU A 16 16.71 -111.24 92.98
C GLU A 16 15.38 -110.72 92.41
N ALA A 17 14.28 -110.82 93.17
CA ALA A 17 13.00 -110.22 92.79
C ALA A 17 13.06 -108.69 92.79
N ALA A 18 13.76 -108.08 93.76
CA ALA A 18 14.00 -106.64 93.80
C ALA A 18 14.96 -106.18 92.68
N SER A 19 15.99 -106.97 92.35
CA SER A 19 16.91 -106.73 91.24
C SER A 19 16.20 -106.80 89.89
N ARG A 20 15.34 -107.80 89.67
CA ARG A 20 14.52 -107.89 88.45
C ARG A 20 13.52 -106.74 88.35
N ARG A 21 12.92 -106.31 89.47
CA ARG A 21 12.09 -105.09 89.50
C ARG A 21 12.91 -103.85 89.18
N CYS A 22 14.12 -103.70 89.71
CA CYS A 22 15.01 -102.58 89.41
C CYS A 22 15.46 -102.58 87.94
N GLN A 23 15.74 -103.74 87.34
CA GLN A 23 16.00 -103.86 85.90
C GLN A 23 14.76 -103.51 85.08
N GLN A 24 13.57 -103.99 85.44
CA GLN A 24 12.33 -103.58 84.78
C GLN A 24 12.06 -102.07 84.91
N TYR A 25 12.34 -101.47 86.06
CA TYR A 25 12.23 -100.02 86.23
C TYR A 25 13.31 -99.25 85.47
N SER A 26 14.51 -99.81 85.34
CA SER A 26 15.61 -99.24 84.53
C SER A 26 15.27 -99.30 83.05
N ASP A 27 14.84 -100.44 82.54
CA ASP A 27 14.44 -100.64 81.13
C ASP A 27 13.21 -99.80 80.80
N ARG A 28 12.24 -99.71 81.73
CA ARG A 28 11.07 -98.83 81.59
C ARG A 28 11.47 -97.35 81.63
N ASN A 29 12.38 -96.93 82.51
CA ASN A 29 12.91 -95.56 82.52
C ASN A 29 13.71 -95.24 81.26
N GLN A 30 14.47 -96.21 80.74
CA GLN A 30 15.26 -96.05 79.52
C GLN A 30 14.34 -95.96 78.29
N SER A 31 13.28 -96.76 78.24
CA SER A 31 12.21 -96.66 77.24
C SER A 31 11.46 -95.33 77.33
N ILE A 32 11.07 -94.87 78.53
CA ILE A 32 10.46 -93.56 78.75
C ILE A 32 11.39 -92.44 78.30
N ARG A 33 12.69 -92.51 78.63
CA ARG A 33 13.70 -91.52 78.18
C ARG A 33 13.85 -91.51 76.66
N SER A 34 13.91 -92.68 76.01
CA SER A 34 13.97 -92.72 74.54
C SER A 34 12.69 -92.18 73.89
N HIS A 35 11.52 -92.41 74.51
CA HIS A 35 10.26 -91.82 74.03
C HIS A 35 10.22 -90.30 74.25
N LEU A 36 10.73 -89.79 75.37
CA LEU A 36 10.82 -88.34 75.61
C LEU A 36 11.77 -87.66 74.62
N VAL A 37 12.93 -88.26 74.32
CA VAL A 37 13.86 -87.72 73.32
C VAL A 37 13.25 -87.74 71.92
N ALA A 38 12.53 -88.82 71.55
CA ALA A 38 11.85 -88.89 70.26
C ALA A 38 10.72 -87.85 70.14
N ILE A 39 9.93 -87.63 71.21
CA ILE A 39 8.89 -86.59 71.25
C ILE A 39 9.51 -85.19 71.19
N GLU A 40 10.65 -84.98 71.84
CA GLU A 40 11.36 -83.69 71.81
C GLU A 40 11.95 -83.42 70.42
N GLU A 41 12.58 -84.39 69.76
CA GLU A 41 13.04 -84.29 68.37
C GLU A 41 11.88 -84.04 67.39
N GLU A 42 10.76 -84.77 67.53
CA GLU A 42 9.57 -84.60 66.69
C GLU A 42 8.98 -83.19 66.88
N SER A 43 8.96 -82.68 68.12
CA SER A 43 8.52 -81.31 68.41
C SER A 43 9.47 -80.24 67.85
N GLN A 44 10.77 -80.49 67.85
CA GLN A 44 11.78 -79.59 67.28
C GLN A 44 11.63 -79.52 65.76
N VAL A 45 11.41 -80.66 65.11
CA VAL A 45 11.11 -80.76 63.67
C VAL A 45 9.81 -80.03 63.35
N ALA A 46 8.75 -80.20 64.15
CA ALA A 46 7.49 -79.50 63.97
C ALA A 46 7.62 -77.97 64.13
N ARG A 47 8.40 -77.50 65.12
CA ARG A 47 8.70 -76.06 65.31
C ARG A 47 9.47 -75.49 64.13
N ASN A 48 10.52 -76.18 63.67
CA ASN A 48 11.29 -75.76 62.50
C ASN A 48 10.44 -75.74 61.22
N ALA A 49 9.53 -76.70 61.04
CA ALA A 49 8.60 -76.73 59.93
C ALA A 49 7.60 -75.57 59.99
N ALA A 50 7.08 -75.23 61.17
CA ALA A 50 6.19 -74.09 61.37
C ALA A 50 6.90 -72.74 61.10
N GLU A 51 8.16 -72.61 61.51
CA GLU A 51 8.99 -71.44 61.20
C GLU A 51 9.29 -71.31 59.70
N GLN A 52 9.67 -72.41 59.05
CA GLN A 52 9.89 -72.44 57.62
C GLN A 52 8.62 -72.08 56.86
N TYR A 53 7.48 -72.67 57.23
CA TYR A 53 6.18 -72.36 56.64
C TYR A 53 5.84 -70.86 56.75
N CYS A 54 5.95 -70.27 57.95
CA CYS A 54 5.70 -68.84 58.15
C CYS A 54 6.67 -67.97 57.34
N SER A 55 7.95 -68.35 57.24
CA SER A 55 8.95 -67.60 56.46
C SER A 55 8.69 -67.65 54.95
N THR A 56 8.27 -68.81 54.42
CA THR A 56 7.92 -68.97 53.00
C THR A 56 6.63 -68.25 52.66
N GLU A 57 5.64 -68.31 53.55
CA GLU A 57 4.36 -67.62 53.39
C GLU A 57 4.56 -66.11 53.43
N TRP A 58 5.41 -65.61 54.36
CA TRP A 58 5.83 -64.21 54.38
C TRP A 58 6.51 -63.79 53.08
N ALA A 59 7.46 -64.58 52.59
CA ALA A 59 8.19 -64.27 51.35
C ALA A 59 7.24 -64.20 50.14
N ASN A 60 6.31 -65.14 50.04
CA ASN A 60 5.31 -65.19 48.95
C ASN A 60 4.36 -63.99 49.01
N GLN A 61 3.77 -63.73 50.18
CA GLN A 61 2.82 -62.62 50.35
C GLN A 61 3.50 -61.25 50.18
N ASN A 62 4.74 -61.09 50.65
CA ASN A 62 5.52 -59.88 50.46
C ASN A 62 5.91 -59.68 48.98
N ALA A 63 6.26 -60.75 48.27
CA ALA A 63 6.52 -60.68 46.82
C ALA A 63 5.27 -60.24 46.03
N MET A 64 4.09 -60.78 46.36
CA MET A 64 2.82 -60.35 45.77
C MET A 64 2.51 -58.88 46.07
N LEU A 65 2.73 -58.43 47.30
CA LEU A 65 2.53 -57.03 47.70
C LEU A 65 3.48 -56.10 46.93
N VAL A 66 4.76 -56.46 46.81
CA VAL A 66 5.75 -55.68 46.03
C VAL A 66 5.32 -55.57 44.57
N GLN A 67 4.86 -56.66 43.96
CA GLN A 67 4.35 -56.64 42.58
C GLN A 67 3.12 -55.73 42.43
N GLN A 68 2.18 -55.76 43.39
CA GLN A 68 1.01 -54.88 43.39
C GLN A 68 1.38 -53.40 43.53
N VAL A 69 2.32 -53.08 44.44
CA VAL A 69 2.86 -51.73 44.59
C VAL A 69 3.49 -51.26 43.29
N GLN A 70 4.32 -52.09 42.68
CA GLN A 70 5.00 -51.74 41.43
C GLN A 70 4.00 -51.51 40.29
N THR A 71 2.98 -52.37 40.17
CA THR A 71 1.91 -52.18 39.19
C THR A 71 1.16 -50.86 39.40
N ARG A 72 0.88 -50.48 40.66
CA ARG A 72 0.22 -49.20 40.97
C ARG A 72 1.11 -47.99 40.67
N LEU A 73 2.42 -48.10 40.93
CA LEU A 73 3.38 -47.05 40.59
C LEU A 73 3.52 -46.89 39.08
N ASP A 74 3.62 -47.99 38.34
CA ASP A 74 3.70 -47.98 36.87
C ASP A 74 2.42 -47.38 36.26
N GLN A 75 1.24 -47.70 36.81
CA GLN A 75 -0.04 -47.10 36.42
C GLN A 75 -0.07 -45.60 36.69
N LEU A 76 0.37 -45.17 37.88
CA LEU A 76 0.44 -43.76 38.24
C LEU A 76 1.38 -42.98 37.31
N GLU A 77 2.56 -43.54 37.01
CA GLU A 77 3.51 -42.93 36.09
C GLU A 77 2.91 -42.82 34.68
N HIS A 78 2.26 -43.88 34.18
CA HIS A 78 1.60 -43.87 32.87
C HIS A 78 0.47 -42.84 32.80
N ASP A 79 -0.40 -42.79 33.80
CA ASP A 79 -1.50 -41.83 33.88
C ASP A 79 -0.98 -40.39 33.98
N SER A 80 0.09 -40.16 34.75
CA SER A 80 0.71 -38.84 34.87
C SER A 80 1.35 -38.39 33.56
N ALA A 81 2.01 -39.31 32.84
CA ALA A 81 2.60 -39.04 31.53
C ALA A 81 1.53 -38.71 30.49
N ALA A 82 0.45 -39.51 30.41
CA ALA A 82 -0.66 -39.28 29.50
C ALA A 82 -1.37 -37.93 29.78
N ARG A 83 -1.57 -37.57 31.05
CA ARG A 83 -2.12 -36.25 31.43
C ARG A 83 -1.16 -35.11 31.06
N SER A 84 0.14 -35.30 31.22
CA SER A 84 1.13 -34.29 30.83
C SER A 84 1.13 -34.04 29.31
N GLU A 85 1.04 -35.10 28.51
CA GLU A 85 1.00 -35.03 27.05
C GLU A 85 -0.27 -34.31 26.58
N THR A 86 -1.44 -34.68 27.13
CA THR A 86 -2.70 -34.01 26.78
C THR A 86 -2.72 -32.52 27.16
N LEU A 87 -2.09 -32.13 28.28
CA LEU A 87 -1.92 -30.72 28.66
C LEU A 87 -0.98 -29.98 27.70
N GLN A 88 0.10 -30.62 27.27
CA GLN A 88 1.05 -30.05 26.32
C GLN A 88 0.39 -29.85 24.95
N ASP A 89 -0.36 -30.83 24.46
CA ASP A 89 -1.13 -30.76 23.22
C ASP A 89 -2.19 -29.65 23.29
N ALA A 90 -2.90 -29.55 24.42
CA ALA A 90 -3.90 -28.50 24.62
C ALA A 90 -3.28 -27.10 24.59
N ARG A 91 -2.12 -26.91 25.25
CA ARG A 91 -1.35 -25.66 25.19
C ARG A 91 -0.92 -25.35 23.75
N GLN A 92 -0.37 -26.33 23.05
CA GLN A 92 0.12 -26.16 21.69
C GLN A 92 -1.00 -25.73 20.73
N ARG A 93 -2.16 -26.40 20.78
CA ARG A 93 -3.35 -26.01 20.00
C ARG A 93 -3.82 -24.60 20.34
N GLN A 94 -3.81 -24.21 21.62
CA GLN A 94 -4.20 -22.87 22.03
C GLN A 94 -3.25 -21.80 21.48
N ILE A 95 -1.94 -22.07 21.45
CA ILE A 95 -0.93 -21.17 20.86
C ILE A 95 -1.12 -21.08 19.35
N GLU A 96 -1.30 -22.20 18.66
CA GLU A 96 -1.54 -22.25 17.21
C GLU A 96 -2.80 -21.48 16.81
N ASP A 97 -3.91 -21.69 17.52
CA ASP A 97 -5.16 -20.95 17.31
C ASP A 97 -4.97 -19.44 17.54
N ALA A 98 -4.18 -19.06 18.55
CA ALA A 98 -3.87 -17.65 18.81
C ALA A 98 -2.98 -17.05 17.72
N GLN A 99 -2.05 -17.81 17.15
CA GLN A 99 -1.21 -17.39 16.02
C GLN A 99 -2.04 -17.18 14.75
N LEU A 100 -2.93 -18.14 14.43
CA LEU A 100 -3.83 -18.02 13.27
C LEU A 100 -4.72 -16.79 13.38
N LYS A 101 -5.29 -16.53 14.55
CA LYS A 101 -6.11 -15.33 14.80
C LYS A 101 -5.31 -14.04 14.65
N ARG A 102 -4.09 -13.98 15.20
CA ARG A 102 -3.18 -12.84 15.05
C ARG A 102 -2.91 -12.56 13.57
N ASP A 103 -2.55 -13.59 12.80
CA ASP A 103 -2.20 -13.44 11.40
C ASP A 103 -3.39 -13.00 10.54
N GLU A 104 -4.59 -13.51 10.83
CA GLU A 104 -5.81 -13.06 10.18
C GLU A 104 -6.09 -11.58 10.46
N GLN A 105 -6.03 -11.15 11.72
CA GLN A 105 -6.26 -9.76 12.11
C GLN A 105 -5.23 -8.81 11.50
N ILE A 106 -3.95 -9.18 11.51
CA ILE A 106 -2.89 -8.38 10.87
C ILE A 106 -3.14 -8.29 9.36
N ARG A 107 -3.55 -9.37 8.71
CA ARG A 107 -3.87 -9.37 7.27
C ARG A 107 -5.06 -8.48 6.96
N GLU A 108 -6.10 -8.52 7.77
CA GLU A 108 -7.27 -7.64 7.63
C GLU A 108 -6.88 -6.17 7.76
N ILE A 109 -6.07 -5.82 8.77
CA ILE A 109 -5.59 -4.45 8.98
C ILE A 109 -4.77 -3.97 7.77
N ARG A 110 -3.87 -4.81 7.25
CA ARG A 110 -3.06 -4.48 6.06
C ARG A 110 -3.91 -4.33 4.80
N SER A 111 -4.84 -5.25 4.55
CA SER A 111 -5.77 -5.17 3.43
C SER A 111 -6.60 -3.88 3.48
N ARG A 112 -7.08 -3.51 4.68
CA ARG A 112 -7.82 -2.26 4.88
C ARG A 112 -6.94 -1.04 4.60
N LEU A 113 -5.70 -1.02 5.11
CA LEU A 113 -4.74 0.04 4.81
C LEU A 113 -4.54 0.19 3.30
N ASP A 114 -4.30 -0.91 2.58
CA ASP A 114 -4.08 -0.89 1.13
C ASP A 114 -5.32 -0.36 0.38
N SER A 115 -6.52 -0.75 0.81
CA SER A 115 -7.77 -0.23 0.24
C SER A 115 -7.96 1.27 0.48
N GLU A 116 -7.65 1.75 1.69
CA GLU A 116 -7.78 3.17 2.04
C GLU A 116 -6.72 4.02 1.32
N LEU A 117 -5.50 3.49 1.14
CA LEU A 117 -4.45 4.12 0.35
C LEU A 117 -4.82 4.19 -1.14
N TRP A 118 -5.44 3.15 -1.67
CA TRP A 118 -5.92 3.13 -3.06
C TRP A 118 -7.03 4.15 -3.29
N VAL A 119 -8.03 4.21 -2.39
CA VAL A 119 -9.10 5.22 -2.46
C VAL A 119 -8.50 6.62 -2.39
N LEU A 120 -7.56 6.85 -1.48
CA LEU A 120 -6.91 8.16 -1.33
C LEU A 120 -6.17 8.59 -2.59
N GLN A 121 -5.53 7.66 -3.30
CA GLN A 121 -4.94 7.94 -4.60
C GLN A 121 -6.02 8.35 -5.61
N SER A 122 -7.14 7.62 -5.69
CA SER A 122 -8.21 7.92 -6.64
C SER A 122 -8.97 9.23 -6.38
N VAL A 123 -9.14 9.62 -5.10
CA VAL A 123 -9.91 10.83 -4.73
C VAL A 123 -9.09 12.11 -4.90
N LEU A 124 -7.77 12.00 -4.80
CA LEU A 124 -6.84 13.12 -4.95
C LEU A 124 -6.21 13.17 -6.36
N ASP A 125 -6.79 12.44 -7.33
CA ASP A 125 -6.30 12.47 -8.71
C ASP A 125 -6.42 13.87 -9.32
N GLU A 126 -5.35 14.27 -10.03
CA GLU A 126 -5.19 15.59 -10.65
C GLU A 126 -6.10 15.79 -11.89
N ASP A 127 -6.76 14.72 -12.34
CA ASP A 127 -7.45 14.64 -13.65
C ASP A 127 -8.88 15.22 -13.66
N ASN A 128 -9.35 15.81 -12.56
CA ASN A 128 -10.67 16.43 -12.54
C ASN A 128 -10.70 17.72 -13.39
N GLU A 129 -11.78 17.94 -14.16
CA GLU A 129 -11.87 19.02 -15.14
C GLU A 129 -11.89 20.44 -14.54
N GLU A 130 -12.18 20.55 -13.24
CA GLU A 130 -12.28 21.82 -12.51
C GLU A 130 -10.99 22.16 -11.73
N THR A 131 -9.91 21.38 -11.84
CA THR A 131 -8.68 21.65 -11.09
C THR A 131 -7.99 22.94 -11.57
N PRO A 132 -7.30 23.68 -10.67
CA PRO A 132 -6.49 24.83 -11.05
C PRO A 132 -5.45 24.51 -12.14
N VAL A 133 -4.92 23.28 -12.13
CA VAL A 133 -4.00 22.75 -13.13
C VAL A 133 -4.67 22.73 -14.50
N ARG A 134 -5.85 22.12 -14.61
CA ARG A 134 -6.59 22.05 -15.87
C ARG A 134 -7.02 23.42 -16.36
N ASN A 135 -7.36 24.34 -15.46
CA ASN A 135 -7.67 25.72 -15.81
C ASN A 135 -6.46 26.48 -16.38
N ALA A 136 -5.26 26.26 -15.83
CA ALA A 136 -4.01 26.83 -16.36
C ALA A 136 -3.69 26.28 -17.76
N GLU A 137 -3.79 24.96 -17.94
CA GLU A 137 -3.61 24.29 -19.24
C GLU A 137 -4.60 24.81 -20.29
N ARG A 138 -5.89 24.87 -19.95
CA ARG A 138 -6.94 25.38 -20.83
C ARG A 138 -6.69 26.85 -21.21
N ALA A 139 -6.25 27.68 -20.27
CA ALA A 139 -5.89 29.06 -20.56
C ALA A 139 -4.69 29.17 -21.51
N GLN A 140 -3.68 28.30 -21.34
CA GLN A 140 -2.52 28.23 -22.23
C GLN A 140 -2.91 27.74 -23.65
N GLU A 141 -3.73 26.69 -23.76
CA GLU A 141 -4.25 26.19 -25.05
C GLU A 141 -5.10 27.26 -25.77
N THR A 142 -5.92 27.97 -25.01
CA THR A 142 -6.74 29.07 -25.53
C THR A 142 -5.85 30.20 -26.06
N TYR A 143 -4.82 30.58 -25.30
CA TYR A 143 -3.87 31.61 -25.72
C TYR A 143 -3.08 31.20 -26.96
N THR A 144 -2.53 29.99 -27.02
CA THR A 144 -1.75 29.53 -28.19
C THR A 144 -2.60 29.49 -29.45
N THR A 145 -3.84 29.01 -29.34
CA THR A 145 -4.80 28.99 -30.46
C THR A 145 -5.15 30.40 -30.93
N GLN A 146 -5.46 31.31 -30.01
CA GLN A 146 -5.80 32.69 -30.34
C GLN A 146 -4.60 33.45 -30.91
N ASN A 147 -3.41 33.25 -30.37
CA ASN A 147 -2.18 33.89 -30.82
C ASN A 147 -1.81 33.44 -32.25
N ARG A 148 -2.01 32.15 -32.55
CA ARG A 148 -1.83 31.63 -33.91
C ARG A 148 -2.78 32.31 -34.90
N HIS A 149 -4.07 32.37 -34.57
CA HIS A 149 -5.06 33.06 -35.41
C HIS A 149 -4.72 34.55 -35.61
N LEU A 150 -4.33 35.25 -34.55
CA LEU A 150 -3.89 36.65 -34.67
C LEU A 150 -2.66 36.76 -35.58
N THR A 151 -1.64 35.94 -35.37
CA THR A 151 -0.41 35.95 -36.16
C THR A 151 -0.68 35.73 -37.65
N GLU A 152 -1.57 34.79 -38.00
CA GLU A 152 -2.00 34.58 -39.39
C GLU A 152 -2.65 35.84 -39.99
N ARG A 153 -3.51 36.54 -39.23
CA ARG A 153 -4.16 37.78 -39.68
C ARG A 153 -3.19 38.95 -39.82
N PHE A 154 -2.24 39.10 -38.91
CA PHE A 154 -1.18 40.11 -39.02
C PHE A 154 -0.26 39.84 -40.21
N ASN A 155 0.10 38.59 -40.48
CA ASN A 155 0.87 38.23 -41.68
C ASN A 155 0.10 38.56 -42.97
N ALA A 156 -1.21 38.30 -42.99
CA ALA A 156 -2.07 38.69 -44.11
C ALA A 156 -2.10 40.22 -44.28
N LEU A 157 -2.21 40.98 -43.19
CA LEU A 157 -2.16 42.44 -43.23
C LEU A 157 -0.80 42.95 -43.73
N ASP A 158 0.31 42.43 -43.21
CA ASP A 158 1.65 42.86 -43.62
C ASP A 158 1.91 42.59 -45.10
N SER A 159 1.51 41.41 -45.60
CA SER A 159 1.59 41.11 -47.03
C SER A 159 0.72 42.04 -47.87
N ARG A 160 -0.46 42.42 -47.37
CA ARG A 160 -1.34 43.38 -48.03
C ARG A 160 -0.76 44.78 -48.04
N ILE A 161 -0.18 45.25 -46.93
CA ILE A 161 0.50 46.56 -46.86
C ILE A 161 1.64 46.60 -47.87
N ALA A 162 2.48 45.57 -47.94
CA ALA A 162 3.58 45.48 -48.89
C ALA A 162 3.08 45.52 -50.36
N ALA A 163 2.03 44.78 -50.69
CA ALA A 163 1.43 44.81 -52.02
C ALA A 163 0.83 46.20 -52.36
N THR A 164 0.24 46.86 -51.37
CA THR A 164 -0.35 48.21 -51.54
C THR A 164 0.74 49.27 -51.72
N GLU A 165 1.87 49.13 -51.01
CA GLU A 165 3.06 49.98 -51.16
C GLU A 165 3.67 49.86 -52.57
N GLU A 166 3.82 48.63 -53.08
CA GLU A 166 4.28 48.40 -54.46
C GLU A 166 3.31 49.00 -55.49
N TYR A 167 1.99 48.86 -55.24
CA TYR A 167 0.96 49.47 -56.07
C TYR A 167 1.06 51.01 -56.09
N LEU A 168 1.25 51.64 -54.92
CA LEU A 168 1.44 53.09 -54.78
C LEU A 168 2.67 53.58 -55.54
N ALA A 169 3.79 52.86 -55.43
CA ALA A 169 5.00 53.16 -56.19
C ALA A 169 4.73 53.13 -57.70
N SER A 170 3.96 52.15 -58.18
CA SER A 170 3.59 52.03 -59.59
C SER A 170 2.64 53.14 -60.10
N CYS A 171 1.90 53.78 -59.18
CA CYS A 171 1.01 54.90 -59.45
C CYS A 171 1.67 56.27 -59.20
N HIS A 172 3.00 56.32 -59.03
CA HIS A 172 3.76 57.52 -58.69
C HIS A 172 3.30 58.19 -57.38
N ALA A 173 2.66 57.43 -56.47
CA ALA A 173 2.12 57.91 -55.19
C ALA A 173 2.92 57.36 -54.00
N GLY A 174 4.23 57.15 -54.18
CA GLY A 174 5.11 56.53 -53.17
C GLY A 174 4.99 57.21 -51.80
N MET A 175 4.88 56.40 -50.76
CA MET A 175 4.81 56.84 -49.37
C MET A 175 5.61 55.85 -48.52
N ASP A 176 6.41 56.38 -47.58
CA ASP A 176 7.23 55.57 -46.70
C ASP A 176 6.37 54.80 -45.68
N ARG A 177 6.79 53.57 -45.34
CA ARG A 177 6.15 52.70 -44.34
C ARG A 177 6.48 53.13 -42.90
N THR A 178 6.37 54.42 -42.60
CA THR A 178 6.52 54.89 -41.22
C THR A 178 5.20 54.73 -40.49
N LEU A 179 5.17 53.91 -39.44
CA LEU A 179 3.99 53.72 -38.60
C LEU A 179 3.68 55.03 -37.83
N PRO A 180 2.48 55.59 -37.96
CA PRO A 180 2.07 56.73 -37.15
C PRO A 180 1.89 56.31 -35.67
N PRO A 181 1.92 57.26 -34.72
CA PRO A 181 1.63 56.95 -33.33
C PRO A 181 0.19 56.40 -33.19
N PRO A 182 -0.02 55.33 -32.40
CA PRO A 182 -1.33 54.73 -32.24
C PRO A 182 -2.28 55.71 -31.54
N ALA A 183 -3.53 55.76 -31.99
CA ALA A 183 -4.56 56.67 -31.50
C ALA A 183 -5.42 56.03 -30.39
N ILE A 184 -5.31 54.71 -30.23
CA ILE A 184 -6.20 53.92 -29.37
C ILE A 184 -5.61 53.69 -27.97
N LYS A 185 -6.50 53.63 -26.96
CA LYS A 185 -6.19 53.09 -25.63
C LYS A 185 -6.87 51.73 -25.47
N PRO A 186 -6.12 50.61 -25.55
CA PRO A 186 -6.73 49.29 -25.48
C PRO A 186 -7.37 49.04 -24.09
N GLY A 187 -8.59 48.49 -24.13
CA GLY A 187 -9.42 48.18 -22.95
C GLY A 187 -8.96 46.92 -22.19
N LYS A 188 -9.90 46.13 -21.65
CA LYS A 188 -9.63 44.82 -21.00
C LYS A 188 -9.00 43.79 -21.98
N ARG A 189 -8.50 42.64 -21.49
CA ARG A 189 -7.84 41.59 -22.32
C ARG A 189 -8.63 41.25 -23.58
N GLU A 190 -9.88 40.81 -23.44
CA GLU A 190 -10.71 40.46 -24.60
C GLU A 190 -11.00 41.66 -25.51
N GLN A 191 -11.16 42.86 -24.95
CA GLN A 191 -11.38 44.08 -25.73
C GLN A 191 -10.15 44.44 -26.57
N ALA A 192 -8.94 44.27 -26.03
CA ALA A 192 -7.70 44.45 -26.77
C ALA A 192 -7.59 43.43 -27.93
N ARG A 193 -8.05 42.19 -27.71
CA ARG A 193 -8.09 41.16 -28.76
C ARG A 193 -9.07 41.49 -29.88
N THR A 194 -10.32 41.84 -29.54
CA THR A 194 -11.35 42.18 -30.52
C THR A 194 -10.94 43.42 -31.30
N GLN A 195 -10.38 44.41 -30.61
CA GLN A 195 -9.88 45.63 -31.24
C GLN A 195 -8.70 45.39 -32.18
N ALA A 196 -7.78 44.48 -31.84
CA ALA A 196 -6.71 44.07 -32.75
C ALA A 196 -7.28 43.38 -34.00
N LEU A 197 -8.29 42.52 -33.85
CA LEU A 197 -8.94 41.87 -35.00
C LEU A 197 -9.71 42.87 -35.86
N GLU A 198 -10.53 43.71 -35.26
CA GLU A 198 -11.34 44.73 -35.95
C GLU A 198 -10.46 45.72 -36.73
N SER A 199 -9.35 46.16 -36.13
CA SER A 199 -8.40 47.06 -36.81
C SER A 199 -7.70 46.37 -37.97
N VAL A 200 -7.29 45.11 -37.83
CA VAL A 200 -6.73 44.31 -38.93
C VAL A 200 -7.74 44.09 -40.04
N GLU A 201 -8.98 43.71 -39.73
CA GLU A 201 -10.05 43.48 -40.71
C GLU A 201 -10.42 44.77 -41.44
N THR A 202 -10.50 45.90 -40.72
CA THR A 202 -10.75 47.22 -41.32
C THR A 202 -9.58 47.66 -42.21
N ALA A 203 -8.33 47.36 -41.82
CA ALA A 203 -7.18 47.67 -42.65
C ALA A 203 -7.13 46.80 -43.92
N LEU A 204 -7.48 45.52 -43.82
CA LEU A 204 -7.60 44.62 -44.98
C LEU A 204 -8.71 45.07 -45.94
N SER A 205 -9.87 45.47 -45.43
CA SER A 205 -10.97 45.96 -46.25
C SER A 205 -10.64 47.29 -46.95
N LEU A 206 -9.91 48.21 -46.28
CA LEU A 206 -9.36 49.41 -46.92
C LEU A 206 -8.39 49.05 -48.05
N GLY A 207 -7.57 48.01 -47.86
CA GLY A 207 -6.74 47.47 -48.92
C GLY A 207 -7.58 47.03 -50.13
N GLU A 208 -8.69 46.32 -49.93
CA GLU A 208 -9.61 45.96 -51.02
C GLU A 208 -10.27 47.16 -51.68
N GLU A 209 -10.63 48.18 -50.91
CA GLU A 209 -11.17 49.43 -51.44
C GLU A 209 -10.16 50.13 -52.36
N ILE A 210 -8.86 50.13 -52.00
CA ILE A 210 -7.79 50.70 -52.81
C ILE A 210 -7.72 50.00 -54.19
N ASP A 211 -7.82 48.66 -54.23
CA ASP A 211 -7.82 47.90 -55.49
C ASP A 211 -9.04 48.20 -56.38
N ARG A 212 -10.18 48.53 -55.78
CA ARG A 212 -11.42 48.83 -56.52
C ARG A 212 -11.41 50.24 -57.15
N LEU A 213 -10.46 51.10 -56.78
CA LEU A 213 -10.35 52.45 -57.35
C LEU A 213 -9.91 52.36 -58.82
N LYS A 214 -10.85 52.65 -59.74
CA LYS A 214 -10.60 52.62 -61.18
C LYS A 214 -9.69 53.75 -61.67
N LEU A 215 -9.71 54.91 -61.03
CA LEU A 215 -8.97 56.12 -61.44
C LEU A 215 -7.44 55.91 -61.43
N PRO A 216 -6.83 55.38 -60.37
CA PRO A 216 -5.41 54.99 -60.33
C PRO A 216 -4.94 54.08 -61.48
N CYS A 217 -5.80 53.16 -61.96
CA CYS A 217 -5.44 52.23 -63.04
C CYS A 217 -5.20 52.93 -64.40
N TRP A 218 -5.77 54.11 -64.61
CA TRP A 218 -5.54 54.93 -65.80
C TRP A 218 -4.27 55.80 -65.69
N VAL A 219 -3.87 56.13 -64.46
CA VAL A 219 -2.71 56.97 -64.14
C VAL A 219 -1.41 56.14 -63.99
N ARG A 220 -1.52 54.80 -64.00
CA ARG A 220 -0.38 53.89 -63.88
C ARG A 220 0.55 53.94 -65.11
N GLY A 221 1.81 54.32 -64.88
CA GLY A 221 2.91 54.26 -65.86
C GLY A 221 2.68 55.12 -67.12
N ALA A 222 3.08 54.60 -68.28
CA ALA A 222 3.05 55.32 -69.56
C ALA A 222 1.64 55.67 -70.08
N ARG A 223 0.57 55.14 -69.46
CA ARG A 223 -0.82 55.46 -69.84
C ARG A 223 -1.18 56.92 -69.59
N LEU A 224 -0.63 57.54 -68.55
CA LEU A 224 -0.80 58.97 -68.29
C LEU A 224 -0.25 59.82 -69.44
N VAL A 225 0.91 59.44 -69.97
CA VAL A 225 1.53 60.08 -71.15
C VAL A 225 0.66 59.88 -72.38
N GLY A 226 0.09 58.67 -72.57
CA GLY A 226 -0.85 58.39 -73.65
C GLY A 226 -2.14 59.22 -73.58
N ILE A 227 -2.73 59.38 -72.39
CA ILE A 227 -3.90 60.24 -72.17
C ILE A 227 -3.56 61.70 -72.43
N GLY A 228 -2.40 62.17 -71.96
CA GLY A 228 -1.93 63.53 -72.22
C GLY A 228 -1.71 63.80 -73.71
N LEU A 229 -1.16 62.83 -74.44
CA LEU A 229 -0.97 62.91 -75.89
C LEU A 229 -2.31 62.87 -76.64
N LEU A 230 -3.25 62.03 -76.20
CA LEU A 230 -4.61 61.98 -76.76
C LEU A 230 -5.33 63.31 -76.54
N LEU A 231 -5.31 63.87 -75.32
CA LEU A 231 -5.88 65.18 -75.01
C LEU A 231 -5.25 66.27 -75.87
N LEU A 232 -3.93 66.27 -76.00
CA LEU A 232 -3.20 67.21 -76.85
C LEU A 232 -3.69 67.13 -78.30
N ILE A 233 -3.80 65.93 -78.88
CA ILE A 233 -4.30 65.73 -80.25
C ILE A 233 -5.76 66.18 -80.38
N THR A 234 -6.64 65.76 -79.45
CA THR A 234 -8.07 66.10 -79.48
C THR A 234 -8.36 67.58 -79.30
N ILE A 235 -7.48 68.35 -78.65
CA ILE A 235 -7.61 69.81 -78.52
C ILE A 235 -6.95 70.51 -79.72
N THR A 236 -5.78 70.04 -80.16
CA THR A 236 -5.02 70.67 -81.25
C THR A 236 -5.75 70.56 -82.59
N ILE A 237 -6.32 69.39 -82.92
CA ILE A 237 -7.04 69.17 -84.19
C ILE A 237 -8.21 70.14 -84.39
N PRO A 238 -9.21 70.25 -83.48
CA PRO A 238 -10.33 71.16 -83.68
C PRO A 238 -9.95 72.63 -83.57
N VAL A 239 -9.00 73.01 -82.71
CA VAL A 239 -8.53 74.41 -82.61
C VAL A 239 -7.80 74.86 -83.87
N THR A 240 -7.05 73.95 -84.50
CA THR A 240 -6.44 74.21 -85.81
C THR A 240 -7.50 74.24 -86.91
N LEU A 241 -8.43 73.28 -86.95
CA LEU A 241 -9.50 73.20 -87.95
C LEU A 241 -10.49 74.39 -87.91
N ALA A 242 -10.77 74.92 -86.72
CA ALA A 242 -11.75 76.01 -86.54
C ALA A 242 -11.25 77.37 -87.04
N ARG A 243 -9.94 77.53 -87.29
CA ARG A 243 -9.35 78.82 -87.67
C ARG A 243 -8.39 78.74 -88.86
N ALA A 244 -7.74 77.61 -89.08
CA ALA A 244 -6.95 77.39 -90.29
C ALA A 244 -7.89 76.97 -91.41
N ASP A 245 -8.02 77.82 -92.43
CA ASP A 245 -8.63 77.43 -93.70
C ASP A 245 -7.86 76.19 -94.21
N ILE A 246 -8.55 75.08 -94.49
CA ILE A 246 -7.91 73.76 -94.70
C ILE A 246 -7.34 73.66 -96.13
N GLY A 247 -7.78 74.54 -97.03
CA GLY A 247 -7.37 74.61 -98.44
C GLY A 247 -5.86 74.68 -98.70
N PRO A 248 -5.06 75.49 -97.97
CA PRO A 248 -3.61 75.60 -98.14
C PRO A 248 -2.82 74.39 -97.60
N PHE A 249 -3.36 73.64 -96.64
CA PHE A 249 -2.71 72.44 -96.10
C PHE A 249 -2.90 71.20 -96.99
N LEU A 250 -4.02 71.14 -97.73
CA LEU A 250 -4.31 70.08 -98.70
C LEU A 250 -3.69 70.34 -100.08
N ASN A 251 -3.37 71.60 -100.40
CA ASN A 251 -2.84 71.99 -101.70
C ASN A 251 -1.64 72.98 -101.54
N PRO A 252 -0.41 72.47 -101.36
CA PRO A 252 0.75 73.27 -100.94
C PRO A 252 1.30 74.22 -102.02
N GLN A 253 0.69 74.24 -103.21
CA GLN A 253 1.20 74.99 -104.35
C GLN A 253 0.76 76.47 -104.38
N TYR A 254 -0.21 76.89 -103.56
CA TYR A 254 -0.82 78.23 -103.66
C TYR A 254 -0.73 79.13 -102.42
N ASN A 255 -0.38 78.63 -101.23
CA ASN A 255 -0.14 79.47 -100.05
C ASN A 255 0.80 78.77 -99.05
N LYS A 256 1.58 79.57 -98.30
CA LYS A 256 2.42 79.04 -97.21
C LYS A 256 1.51 78.67 -96.03
N PRO A 257 1.59 77.44 -95.49
CA PRO A 257 0.83 77.06 -94.31
C PRO A 257 1.22 77.91 -93.09
N ASP A 258 0.23 78.30 -92.27
CA ASP A 258 0.40 79.10 -91.06
C ASP A 258 0.98 78.29 -89.88
N TRP A 259 2.24 77.88 -90.03
CA TRP A 259 3.05 77.26 -88.98
C TRP A 259 3.05 78.00 -87.62
N PRO A 260 3.11 79.35 -87.53
CA PRO A 260 3.09 80.02 -86.22
C PRO A 260 1.77 79.81 -85.46
N TRP A 261 0.64 79.71 -86.16
CA TRP A 261 -0.65 79.49 -85.52
C TRP A 261 -0.82 78.05 -85.04
N PHE A 262 -0.33 77.08 -85.81
CA PHE A 262 -0.20 75.69 -85.36
C PHE A 262 0.62 75.61 -84.07
N GLY A 263 1.78 76.30 -84.01
CA GLY A 263 2.61 76.36 -82.80
C GLY A 263 1.89 76.92 -81.57
N ILE A 264 1.11 78.00 -81.72
CA ILE A 264 0.33 78.59 -80.63
C ILE A 264 -0.79 77.64 -80.16
N SER A 265 -1.52 77.02 -81.10
CA SER A 265 -2.57 76.06 -80.76
C SER A 265 -2.04 74.81 -80.07
N ALA A 266 -0.88 74.30 -80.50
CA ALA A 266 -0.20 73.18 -79.88
C ALA A 266 0.32 73.53 -78.48
N ALA A 267 0.82 74.76 -78.27
CA ALA A 267 1.26 75.23 -76.96
C ALA A 267 0.09 75.35 -75.97
N ILE A 268 -1.05 75.88 -76.40
CA ILE A 268 -2.28 75.96 -75.58
C ILE A 268 -2.80 74.56 -75.26
N ALA A 269 -2.88 73.68 -76.26
CA ALA A 269 -3.31 72.29 -76.07
C ALA A 269 -2.37 71.52 -75.14
N PHE A 270 -1.06 71.74 -75.25
CA PHE A 270 -0.06 71.18 -74.34
C PHE A 270 -0.26 71.66 -72.91
N PHE A 271 -0.47 72.96 -72.70
CA PHE A 271 -0.69 73.51 -71.36
C PHE A 271 -1.98 72.98 -70.72
N ILE A 272 -3.09 72.92 -71.48
CA ILE A 272 -4.36 72.39 -71.00
C ILE A 272 -4.24 70.89 -70.68
N SER A 273 -3.65 70.12 -71.59
CA SER A 273 -3.42 68.68 -71.38
C SER A 273 -2.54 68.43 -70.15
N PHE A 274 -1.46 69.19 -70.00
CA PHE A 274 -0.58 69.12 -68.83
C PHE A 274 -1.33 69.42 -67.53
N LEU A 275 -2.17 70.47 -67.51
CA LEU A 275 -2.95 70.83 -66.32
C LEU A 275 -4.00 69.77 -65.96
N VAL A 276 -4.67 69.19 -66.95
CA VAL A 276 -5.60 68.06 -66.74
C VAL A 276 -4.87 66.81 -66.23
N CYS A 277 -3.73 66.45 -66.81
CA CYS A 277 -2.92 65.34 -66.33
C CYS A 277 -2.38 65.58 -64.91
N LEU A 278 -1.94 66.80 -64.60
CA LEU A 278 -1.44 67.18 -63.28
C LEU A 278 -2.54 67.11 -62.22
N THR A 279 -3.73 67.63 -62.52
CA THR A 279 -4.88 67.57 -61.60
C THR A 279 -5.35 66.14 -61.36
N LEU A 280 -5.44 65.30 -62.41
CA LEU A 280 -5.76 63.88 -62.27
C LEU A 280 -4.72 63.13 -61.43
N LEU A 281 -3.43 63.42 -61.63
CA LEU A 281 -2.34 62.84 -60.86
C LEU A 281 -2.43 63.25 -59.39
N LEU A 282 -2.58 64.55 -59.08
CA LEU A 282 -2.73 65.03 -57.69
C LEU A 282 -3.98 64.47 -56.99
N MET A 283 -5.12 64.39 -57.69
CA MET A 283 -6.34 63.79 -57.13
C MET A 283 -6.16 62.29 -56.87
N SER A 284 -5.48 61.57 -57.77
CA SER A 284 -5.21 60.14 -57.58
C SER A 284 -4.23 59.89 -56.44
N GLN A 285 -3.14 60.66 -56.35
CA GLN A 285 -2.13 60.56 -55.31
C GLN A 285 -2.70 60.89 -53.92
N SER A 286 -3.45 61.98 -53.78
CA SER A 286 -4.05 62.36 -52.50
C SER A 286 -5.04 61.31 -51.97
N ARG A 287 -5.90 60.77 -52.84
CA ARG A 287 -6.85 59.72 -52.44
C ARG A 287 -6.16 58.42 -52.04
N LEU A 288 -5.16 57.99 -52.81
CA LEU A 288 -4.39 56.79 -52.53
C LEU A 288 -3.57 56.93 -51.24
N ARG A 289 -2.89 58.07 -51.07
CA ARG A 289 -2.06 58.36 -49.90
C ARG A 289 -2.89 58.43 -48.61
N ASN A 290 -4.03 59.12 -48.62
CA ASN A 290 -4.89 59.22 -47.44
C ASN A 290 -5.43 57.84 -47.00
N ARG A 291 -5.74 56.96 -47.95
CA ARG A 291 -6.23 55.60 -47.67
C ARG A 291 -5.12 54.70 -47.14
N PHE A 292 -3.92 54.80 -47.71
CA PHE A 292 -2.75 54.10 -47.22
C PHE A 292 -2.32 54.58 -45.82
N GLU A 293 -2.36 55.89 -45.57
CA GLU A 293 -2.12 56.46 -44.24
C GLU A 293 -3.14 55.94 -43.21
N SER A 294 -4.42 55.87 -43.59
CA SER A 294 -5.46 55.25 -42.74
C SER A 294 -5.16 53.76 -42.47
N MET A 295 -4.67 53.03 -43.47
CA MET A 295 -4.27 51.63 -43.32
C MET A 295 -3.06 51.47 -42.39
N LEU A 296 -2.07 52.35 -42.49
CA LEU A 296 -0.91 52.39 -41.59
C LEU A 296 -1.30 52.75 -40.15
N GLN A 297 -2.26 53.66 -39.98
CA GLN A 297 -2.81 54.01 -38.66
C GLN A 297 -3.50 52.82 -38.00
N LEU A 298 -4.36 52.12 -38.74
CA LEU A 298 -5.01 50.91 -38.24
C LEU A 298 -4.01 49.80 -37.94
N ASN A 299 -2.92 49.69 -38.70
CA ASN A 299 -1.85 48.74 -38.39
C ASN A 299 -1.13 49.11 -37.08
N ALA A 300 -0.80 50.38 -36.86
CA ALA A 300 -0.18 50.83 -35.61
C ALA A 300 -1.09 50.57 -34.40
N ASP A 301 -2.38 50.84 -34.55
CA ASP A 301 -3.41 50.55 -33.54
C ASP A 301 -3.55 49.06 -33.25
N ALA A 302 -3.52 48.22 -34.30
CA ALA A 302 -3.57 46.77 -34.19
C ALA A 302 -2.35 46.21 -33.44
N VAL A 303 -1.14 46.69 -33.78
CA VAL A 303 0.11 46.25 -33.14
C VAL A 303 0.11 46.60 -31.65
N LEU A 304 -0.32 47.82 -31.29
CA LEU A 304 -0.47 48.21 -29.88
C LEU A 304 -1.46 47.29 -29.16
N ALA A 305 -2.67 47.10 -29.72
CA ALA A 305 -3.70 46.28 -29.12
C ALA A 305 -3.25 44.82 -28.93
N ARG A 306 -2.54 44.25 -29.91
CA ARG A 306 -1.92 42.93 -29.83
C ARG A 306 -0.90 42.85 -28.69
N SER A 307 0.03 43.79 -28.60
CA SER A 307 1.07 43.78 -27.57
C SER A 307 0.49 43.83 -26.15
N VAL A 308 -0.57 44.63 -25.95
CA VAL A 308 -1.28 44.73 -24.66
C VAL A 308 -2.06 43.45 -24.34
N TRP A 309 -2.69 42.83 -25.34
CA TRP A 309 -3.32 41.54 -25.20
C TRP A 309 -2.31 40.45 -24.80
N GLU A 310 -1.18 40.35 -25.50
CA GLU A 310 -0.11 39.37 -25.21
C GLU A 310 0.43 39.52 -23.79
N ALA A 311 0.79 40.75 -23.39
CA ALA A 311 1.31 41.02 -22.05
C ALA A 311 0.31 40.60 -20.95
N ARG A 312 -0.98 40.88 -21.14
CA ARG A 312 -2.02 40.51 -20.16
C ARG A 312 -2.31 39.02 -20.14
N CYS A 313 -2.33 38.37 -21.30
CA CYS A 313 -2.47 36.92 -21.38
C CYS A 313 -1.32 36.21 -20.66
N GLN A 314 -0.07 36.67 -20.87
CA GLN A 314 1.10 36.10 -20.19
C GLN A 314 1.01 36.30 -18.67
N GLN A 315 0.60 37.47 -18.20
CA GLN A 315 0.40 37.72 -16.78
C GLN A 315 -0.66 36.82 -16.16
N GLU A 316 -1.77 36.59 -16.87
CA GLU A 316 -2.85 35.71 -16.39
C GLU A 316 -2.43 34.24 -16.39
N ILE A 317 -1.74 33.78 -17.44
CA ILE A 317 -1.17 32.43 -17.48
C ILE A 317 -0.19 32.25 -16.31
N ALA A 318 0.73 33.20 -16.09
CA ALA A 318 1.68 33.14 -14.99
C ALA A 318 1.00 33.05 -13.62
N ARG A 319 -0.08 33.82 -13.42
CA ARG A 319 -0.88 33.76 -12.20
C ARG A 319 -1.58 32.40 -12.04
N LEU A 320 -2.16 31.87 -13.12
CA LEU A 320 -2.84 30.58 -13.09
C LEU A 320 -1.86 29.43 -12.86
N THR A 321 -0.67 29.47 -13.47
CA THR A 321 0.39 28.48 -13.24
C THR A 321 0.89 28.52 -11.80
N GLU A 322 1.08 29.71 -11.23
CA GLU A 322 1.43 29.85 -9.81
C GLU A 322 0.35 29.24 -8.91
N THR A 323 -0.94 29.55 -9.16
CA THR A 323 -2.03 28.93 -8.39
C THR A 323 -2.09 27.41 -8.56
N ALA A 324 -1.82 26.90 -9.77
CA ALA A 324 -1.77 25.47 -10.04
C ALA A 324 -0.62 24.79 -9.30
N GLU A 325 0.58 25.40 -9.28
CA GLU A 325 1.73 24.90 -8.52
C GLU A 325 1.47 24.88 -7.02
N THR A 326 0.92 25.96 -6.46
CA THR A 326 0.57 26.00 -5.02
C THR A 326 -0.46 24.93 -4.66
N TRP A 327 -1.46 24.72 -5.52
CA TRP A 327 -2.48 23.69 -5.32
C TRP A 327 -1.89 22.29 -5.41
N LYS A 328 -0.99 22.03 -6.37
CA LYS A 328 -0.28 20.74 -6.47
C LYS A 328 0.52 20.44 -5.21
N GLN A 329 1.26 21.42 -4.71
CA GLN A 329 2.02 21.28 -3.46
C GLN A 329 1.09 20.98 -2.27
N GLU A 330 -0.01 21.72 -2.13
CA GLU A 330 -1.00 21.50 -1.08
C GLU A 330 -1.63 20.09 -1.14
N ILE A 331 -1.94 19.60 -2.34
CA ILE A 331 -2.47 18.24 -2.53
C ILE A 331 -1.43 17.17 -2.17
N ILE A 332 -0.17 17.35 -2.57
CA ILE A 332 0.92 16.45 -2.21
C ILE A 332 1.10 16.41 -0.70
N GLU A 333 1.18 17.56 -0.03
CA GLU A 333 1.30 17.64 1.43
C GLU A 333 0.12 16.97 2.14
N ARG A 334 -1.11 17.22 1.69
CA ARG A 334 -2.32 16.56 2.23
C ARG A 334 -2.28 15.05 2.03
N ARG A 335 -1.83 14.59 0.86
CA ARG A 335 -1.66 13.17 0.55
C ARG A 335 -0.66 12.53 1.49
N GLU A 336 0.53 13.12 1.63
CA GLU A 336 1.59 12.62 2.50
C GLU A 336 1.17 12.58 3.97
N ALA A 337 0.56 13.66 4.47
CA ALA A 337 0.05 13.73 5.83
C ALA A 337 -1.01 12.65 6.10
N ARG A 338 -1.92 12.42 5.14
CA ARG A 338 -2.97 11.41 5.30
C ARG A 338 -2.42 9.98 5.18
N VAL A 339 -1.48 9.73 4.27
CA VAL A 339 -0.77 8.44 4.16
C VAL A 339 -0.01 8.13 5.46
N ALA A 340 0.70 9.11 6.02
CA ALA A 340 1.41 8.98 7.29
C ALA A 340 0.43 8.62 8.42
N HIS A 341 -0.68 9.36 8.54
CA HIS A 341 -1.72 9.07 9.54
C HIS A 341 -2.32 7.67 9.40
N LEU A 342 -2.63 7.23 8.18
CA LEU A 342 -3.16 5.89 7.92
C LEU A 342 -2.15 4.80 8.30
N ARG A 343 -0.87 4.98 7.95
CA ARG A 343 0.21 4.06 8.31
C ARG A 343 0.42 3.99 9.82
N GLU A 344 0.40 5.13 10.51
CA GLU A 344 0.52 5.19 11.97
C GLU A 344 -0.67 4.52 12.67
N THR A 345 -1.89 4.74 12.15
CA THR A 345 -3.11 4.08 12.66
C THR A 345 -3.05 2.56 12.45
N ALA A 346 -2.57 2.10 11.29
CA ALA A 346 -2.40 0.68 11.03
C ALA A 346 -1.28 0.07 11.91
N ALA A 347 -0.15 0.75 12.06
CA ALA A 347 0.97 0.31 12.88
C ALA A 347 0.58 0.20 14.37
N SER A 348 -0.11 1.19 14.92
CA SER A 348 -0.61 1.15 16.31
C SER A 348 -1.62 0.01 16.53
N ARG A 349 -2.50 -0.27 15.56
CA ARG A 349 -3.40 -1.42 15.62
C ARG A 349 -2.67 -2.77 15.53
N ILE A 350 -1.66 -2.88 14.67
CA ILE A 350 -0.84 -4.09 14.57
C ILE A 350 -0.09 -4.32 15.89
N ALA A 351 0.53 -3.29 16.46
CA ALA A 351 1.20 -3.37 17.75
C ALA A 351 0.23 -3.82 18.86
N ALA A 352 -0.99 -3.28 18.91
CA ALA A 352 -2.00 -3.72 19.88
C ALA A 352 -2.40 -5.21 19.73
N VAL A 353 -2.46 -5.71 18.48
CA VAL A 353 -2.71 -7.14 18.21
C VAL A 353 -1.52 -8.00 18.63
N GLU A 354 -0.30 -7.52 18.41
CA GLU A 354 0.94 -8.19 18.86
C GLU A 354 1.01 -8.26 20.39
N ASP A 355 0.75 -7.14 21.08
CA ASP A 355 0.71 -7.07 22.55
C ASP A 355 -0.34 -8.04 23.13
N GLN A 356 -1.55 -8.07 22.54
CA GLN A 356 -2.61 -8.98 22.94
C GLN A 356 -2.21 -10.45 22.72
N HIS A 357 -1.51 -10.74 21.62
CA HIS A 357 -1.01 -12.08 21.33
C HIS A 357 0.06 -12.53 22.33
N GLU A 358 1.00 -11.66 22.67
CA GLU A 358 2.02 -11.93 23.70
C GLU A 358 1.41 -12.13 25.09
N GLU A 359 0.37 -11.37 25.43
CA GLU A 359 -0.39 -11.57 26.67
C GLU A 359 -1.10 -12.92 26.68
N LEU A 360 -1.73 -13.33 25.56
CA LEU A 360 -2.37 -14.63 25.44
C LEU A 360 -1.37 -15.80 25.58
N ILE A 361 -0.17 -15.70 24.99
CA ILE A 361 0.89 -16.71 25.15
C ILE A 361 1.34 -16.77 26.60
N ARG A 362 1.62 -15.62 27.23
CA ARG A 362 2.02 -15.56 28.65
C ARG A 362 0.97 -16.19 29.56
N ASN A 363 -0.31 -15.90 29.33
CA ASN A 363 -1.41 -16.48 30.09
C ASN A 363 -1.54 -18.00 29.85
N ALA A 364 -1.37 -18.47 28.62
CA ALA A 364 -1.37 -19.91 28.31
C ALA A 364 -0.22 -20.63 29.02
N ASP A 365 0.97 -20.03 29.05
CA ASP A 365 2.16 -20.58 29.69
C ASP A 365 2.04 -20.64 31.21
N GLN A 366 1.54 -19.57 31.83
CA GLN A 366 1.28 -19.53 33.27
C GLN A 366 0.23 -20.55 33.68
N ASN A 367 -0.86 -20.67 32.91
CA ASN A 367 -1.90 -21.65 33.16
C ASN A 367 -1.38 -23.08 33.01
N PHE A 368 -0.54 -23.34 32.01
CA PHE A 368 0.09 -24.64 31.82
C PHE A 368 1.00 -25.01 32.99
N HIS A 369 1.91 -24.10 33.39
CA HIS A 369 2.80 -24.34 34.53
C HIS A 369 2.04 -24.57 35.84
N SER A 370 1.00 -23.78 36.09
CA SER A 370 0.13 -23.96 37.27
C SER A 370 -0.54 -25.33 37.28
N ARG A 371 -1.13 -25.76 36.16
CA ARG A 371 -1.74 -27.09 36.03
C ARG A 371 -0.72 -28.22 36.15
N LEU A 372 0.47 -28.06 35.58
CA LEU A 372 1.54 -29.04 35.69
C LEU A 372 2.01 -29.20 37.14
N GLN A 373 2.19 -28.10 37.87
CA GLN A 373 2.51 -28.14 39.31
C GLN A 373 1.42 -28.84 40.13
N GLN A 374 0.14 -28.53 39.88
CA GLN A 374 -0.97 -29.22 40.54
C GLN A 374 -0.95 -30.72 40.25
N MET A 375 -0.72 -31.11 38.99
CA MET A 375 -0.64 -32.52 38.59
C MET A 375 0.53 -33.25 39.26
N VAL A 376 1.72 -32.64 39.31
CA VAL A 376 2.89 -33.21 39.99
C VAL A 376 2.61 -33.37 41.49
N SER A 377 2.04 -32.36 42.15
CA SER A 377 1.69 -32.45 43.57
C SER A 377 0.64 -33.54 43.86
N ALA A 378 -0.32 -33.74 42.95
CA ALA A 378 -1.32 -34.80 43.06
C ALA A 378 -0.68 -36.18 42.88
N ALA A 379 0.21 -36.35 41.90
CA ALA A 379 0.95 -37.59 41.69
C ALA A 379 1.88 -37.92 42.88
N GLU A 380 2.55 -36.92 43.45
CA GLU A 380 3.33 -37.08 44.68
C GLU A 380 2.45 -37.51 45.85
N SER A 381 1.30 -36.89 46.05
CA SER A 381 0.34 -37.27 47.10
C SER A 381 -0.15 -38.72 46.92
N GLU A 382 -0.48 -39.12 45.69
CA GLU A 382 -0.87 -40.50 45.39
C GLU A 382 0.28 -41.48 45.64
N ARG A 383 1.51 -41.14 45.27
CA ARG A 383 2.70 -41.94 45.58
C ARG A 383 2.90 -42.15 47.08
N HIS A 384 2.77 -41.09 47.88
CA HIS A 384 2.80 -41.19 49.35
C HIS A 384 1.66 -42.05 49.90
N SER A 385 0.48 -42.02 49.27
CA SER A 385 -0.64 -42.89 49.66
C SER A 385 -0.35 -44.36 49.38
N ILE A 386 0.32 -44.68 48.27
CA ILE A 386 0.76 -46.04 47.93
C ILE A 386 1.82 -46.53 48.91
N ASP A 387 2.80 -45.68 49.25
CA ASP A 387 3.85 -46.01 50.22
C ASP A 387 3.30 -46.22 51.64
N SER A 388 2.37 -45.36 52.07
CA SER A 388 1.72 -45.52 53.38
C SER A 388 0.82 -46.76 53.44
N TRP A 389 0.10 -47.06 52.36
CA TRP A 389 -0.65 -48.32 52.23
C TRP A 389 0.29 -49.53 52.28
N ARG A 390 1.42 -49.50 51.57
CA ARG A 390 2.44 -50.56 51.61
C ARG A 390 2.96 -50.76 53.03
N ALA A 391 3.27 -49.68 53.74
CA ALA A 391 3.75 -49.75 55.14
C ALA A 391 2.69 -50.34 56.08
N ALA A 392 1.41 -49.96 55.92
CA ALA A 392 0.32 -50.51 56.69
C ALA A 392 0.09 -52.00 56.40
N GLU A 393 0.12 -52.39 55.11
CA GLU A 393 -0.13 -53.77 54.69
C GLU A 393 1.02 -54.70 55.09
N THR A 394 2.28 -54.26 54.94
CA THR A 394 3.45 -55.01 55.47
C THR A 394 3.36 -55.22 56.98
N GLY A 395 2.97 -54.19 57.74
CA GLY A 395 2.72 -54.31 59.18
C GLY A 395 1.60 -55.30 59.51
N ARG A 396 0.50 -55.29 58.74
CA ARG A 396 -0.62 -56.22 58.90
C ARG A 396 -0.22 -57.67 58.62
N LEU A 397 0.51 -57.91 57.53
CA LEU A 397 1.02 -59.24 57.15
C LEU A 397 1.98 -59.77 58.22
N GLN A 398 2.92 -58.93 58.68
CA GLN A 398 3.85 -59.30 59.74
C GLN A 398 3.13 -59.68 61.04
N ALA A 399 2.15 -58.87 61.48
CA ALA A 399 1.37 -59.17 62.68
C ALA A 399 0.55 -60.45 62.56
N THR A 400 -0.06 -60.70 61.39
CA THR A 400 -0.89 -61.89 61.15
C THR A 400 -0.05 -63.16 61.14
N LEU A 401 1.09 -63.15 60.46
CA LEU A 401 1.99 -64.30 60.39
C LEU A 401 2.70 -64.55 61.72
N GLN A 402 3.04 -63.50 62.47
CA GLN A 402 3.60 -63.65 63.81
C GLN A 402 2.59 -64.27 64.78
N LYS A 403 1.33 -63.85 64.72
CA LYS A 403 0.24 -64.48 65.50
C LYS A 403 0.04 -65.94 65.11
N GLN A 404 0.02 -66.28 63.82
CA GLN A 404 -0.08 -67.67 63.36
C GLN A 404 1.11 -68.53 63.81
N LYS A 405 2.32 -67.97 63.78
CA LYS A 405 3.52 -68.62 64.32
C LYS A 405 3.35 -68.91 65.81
N GLU A 406 2.94 -67.91 66.61
CA GLU A 406 2.70 -68.07 68.05
C GLU A 406 1.63 -69.13 68.33
N GLU A 407 0.50 -69.11 67.62
CA GLU A 407 -0.58 -70.10 67.75
C GLU A 407 -0.11 -71.52 67.39
N SER A 408 0.70 -71.68 66.33
CA SER A 408 1.24 -72.99 65.93
C SER A 408 2.25 -73.54 66.95
N ILE A 409 3.11 -72.68 67.51
CA ILE A 409 4.06 -73.06 68.57
C ILE A 409 3.30 -73.43 69.85
N GLN A 410 2.26 -72.68 70.20
CA GLN A 410 1.41 -72.97 71.35
C GLN A 410 0.72 -74.33 71.21
N GLN A 411 0.16 -74.64 70.03
CA GLN A 411 -0.45 -75.94 69.74
C GLN A 411 0.57 -77.09 69.85
N ILE A 412 1.79 -76.91 69.31
CA ILE A 412 2.87 -77.91 69.45
C ILE A 412 3.24 -78.10 70.93
N ASN A 413 3.30 -77.02 71.72
CA ASN A 413 3.60 -77.09 73.15
C ASN A 413 2.49 -77.79 73.94
N ASP A 414 1.22 -77.54 73.62
CA ASP A 414 0.08 -78.19 74.25
C ASP A 414 0.02 -79.69 73.90
N GLN A 415 0.37 -80.05 72.66
CA GLN A 415 0.55 -81.45 72.24
C GLN A 415 1.71 -82.14 72.94
N LEU A 416 2.83 -81.43 73.13
CA LEU A 416 3.98 -81.93 73.90
C LEU A 416 3.61 -82.13 75.38
N ALA A 417 2.87 -81.20 75.98
CA ALA A 417 2.41 -81.28 77.36
C ALA A 417 1.42 -82.44 77.59
N THR A 418 0.52 -82.68 76.63
CA THR A 418 -0.42 -83.81 76.70
C THR A 418 0.25 -85.16 76.43
N ALA A 419 1.20 -85.23 75.49
CA ALA A 419 1.99 -86.44 75.24
C ALA A 419 2.87 -86.81 76.46
N THR A 420 3.53 -85.82 77.07
CA THR A 420 4.35 -86.03 78.28
C THR A 420 3.52 -86.39 79.51
N ALA A 421 2.28 -85.90 79.63
CA ALA A 421 1.36 -86.29 80.72
C ALA A 421 0.75 -87.70 80.55
N SER A 422 0.81 -88.28 79.34
CA SER A 422 0.28 -89.60 79.03
C SER A 422 1.28 -90.77 79.16
N LEU A 423 2.56 -90.44 79.40
CA LEU A 423 3.66 -91.36 79.71
C LEU A 423 3.80 -91.56 81.22
#